data_AF-A0A9P0AYV1-F1
#
_entry.id   AF-A0A9P0AYV1-F1
#
_cell.length_a   1.000
_cell.length_b   1.000
_cell.length_c   1.000
_cell.angle_alpha   90.00
_cell.angle_beta   90.00
_cell.angle_gamma   90.00
#
_symmetry.space_group_name_H-M   'P 1'
#
loop_
_entity.id
_entity.type
_entity.pdbx_description
1 polymer ?
#
loop_
_entity_poly.entity_id
_entity_poly.type
_entity_poly.pdbx_seq_one_letter_code
_entity_poly.pdbx_strand_id
1 'polypeptide(L)'
;MNSTNIVFVNKLKEDFNINVSLTDVVFTKTRIELYNNNENKHSSFGEKLCLLYLADFTIYNIQFSIKILTFNYDNSNEVLKLDITIPDKWLEKEMASCRNFLQRNRNLNLTFNVLTEFAKFLEARRLICEVVFTKEPRVNITRDEQGGIKVKCLDILSNMYFGTYWRIEWNLKNFSVIDMIEFYYTNFDNRGGIKEKMEKLTHPSLDFHNKLKVWKALMSEIQKYTKEKLMVLRSVMIRKNPSDDVLIISDTEDEEVTSSSGHWKKRRIDNGESSSTSNSNVVYTIPD
;
A
#
# COMPACT_ATOMS: atom_id res chain seq x y z
N MET A 1 12.73 0.28 31.06
CA MET A 1 11.39 0.78 31.48
C MET A 1 11.54 1.51 32.80
N ASN A 2 10.96 2.70 32.94
CA ASN A 2 10.95 3.43 34.20
C ASN A 2 10.09 2.69 35.24
N SER A 3 10.46 2.75 36.52
CA SER A 3 9.73 2.07 37.62
C SER A 3 8.24 2.42 37.66
N THR A 4 7.89 3.67 37.38
CA THR A 4 6.50 4.16 37.29
C THR A 4 5.69 3.43 36.22
N ASN A 5 6.28 3.10 35.07
CA ASN A 5 5.58 2.40 34.00
C ASN A 5 5.35 0.93 34.34
N ILE A 6 6.28 0.29 35.07
CA ILE A 6 6.10 -1.11 35.53
C ILE A 6 4.92 -1.19 36.49
N VAL A 7 4.85 -0.27 37.46
CA VAL A 7 3.73 -0.20 38.42
C VAL A 7 2.41 0.03 37.68
N PHE A 8 2.37 0.97 36.73
CA PHE A 8 1.18 1.22 35.92
C PHE A 8 0.74 -0.02 35.13
N VAL A 9 1.65 -0.68 34.42
CA VAL A 9 1.33 -1.85 33.59
C VAL A 9 0.82 -3.01 34.44
N ASN A 10 1.43 -3.27 35.60
CA ASN A 10 0.96 -4.31 36.51
C ASN A 10 -0.46 -4.01 37.00
N LYS A 11 -0.70 -2.77 37.44
CA LYS A 11 -2.02 -2.33 37.86
C LYS A 11 -3.06 -2.41 36.74
N LEU A 12 -2.72 -1.98 35.53
CA LEU A 12 -3.57 -2.11 34.34
C LEU A 12 -3.92 -3.58 34.05
N LYS A 13 -2.94 -4.48 34.16
CA LYS A 13 -3.17 -5.92 33.95
C LYS A 13 -4.10 -6.52 34.99
N GLU A 14 -3.89 -6.17 36.26
CA GLU A 14 -4.71 -6.61 37.38
C GLU A 14 -6.14 -6.07 37.26
N ASP A 15 -6.29 -4.75 37.06
CA ASP A 15 -7.58 -4.08 37.04
C ASP A 15 -8.50 -4.55 35.92
N PHE A 16 -7.93 -4.94 34.77
CA PHE A 16 -8.68 -5.30 33.56
C PHE A 16 -8.47 -6.73 33.07
N ASN A 17 -7.82 -7.58 33.87
CA ASN A 17 -7.48 -8.96 33.51
C ASN A 17 -6.83 -9.07 32.11
N ILE A 18 -5.80 -8.25 31.87
CA ILE A 18 -5.09 -8.25 30.58
C ILE A 18 -4.14 -9.46 30.55
N ASN A 19 -4.50 -10.45 29.75
CA ASN A 19 -3.74 -11.70 29.58
C ASN A 19 -2.89 -11.72 28.30
N VAL A 20 -3.06 -10.74 27.42
CA VAL A 20 -2.27 -10.62 26.20
C VAL A 20 -0.85 -10.14 26.50
N SER A 21 0.11 -10.55 25.66
CA SER A 21 1.49 -10.11 25.79
C SER A 21 1.60 -8.63 25.43
N LEU A 22 2.19 -7.84 26.32
CA LEU A 22 2.47 -6.40 26.12
C LEU A 22 3.95 -6.14 25.84
N THR A 23 4.73 -7.17 25.47
CA THR A 23 6.18 -7.05 25.26
C THR A 23 6.54 -6.02 24.19
N ASP A 24 5.75 -5.93 23.13
CA ASP A 24 5.96 -4.99 22.03
C ASP A 24 5.46 -3.56 22.36
N VAL A 25 4.82 -3.37 23.51
CA VAL A 25 4.19 -2.10 23.91
C VAL A 25 5.11 -1.33 24.85
N VAL A 26 5.64 -0.21 24.36
CA VAL A 26 6.53 0.68 25.12
C VAL A 26 5.72 1.86 25.64
N PHE A 27 5.32 1.80 26.91
CA PHE A 27 4.65 2.91 27.60
C PHE A 27 5.62 4.07 27.82
N THR A 28 5.26 5.26 27.36
CA THR A 28 6.09 6.47 27.43
C THR A 28 5.59 7.44 28.51
N LYS A 29 4.28 7.61 28.64
CA LYS A 29 3.65 8.42 29.69
C LYS A 29 2.45 7.67 30.24
N THR A 30 2.34 7.60 31.55
CA THR A 30 1.26 6.89 32.23
C THR A 30 0.79 7.68 33.44
N ARG A 31 -0.53 7.70 33.67
CA ARG A 31 -1.13 8.25 34.88
C ARG A 31 -2.49 7.61 35.15
N ILE A 32 -2.85 7.55 36.43
CA ILE A 32 -4.17 7.17 36.91
C ILE A 32 -4.63 8.33 37.78
N GLU A 33 -5.77 8.91 37.48
CA GLU A 33 -6.32 10.05 38.22
C GLU A 33 -7.79 9.82 38.57
N LEU A 34 -8.25 10.46 39.64
CA LEU A 34 -9.67 10.48 39.98
C LEU A 34 -10.41 11.29 38.92
N TYR A 35 -11.45 10.70 38.34
CA TYR A 35 -12.27 11.41 37.38
C TYR A 35 -13.05 12.50 38.11
N ASN A 36 -12.92 13.74 37.62
CA ASN A 36 -13.68 14.90 38.10
C ASN A 36 -13.24 15.49 39.47
N ASN A 37 -11.93 15.59 39.71
CA ASN A 37 -11.36 16.16 40.94
C ASN A 37 -11.51 17.70 41.09
N ASN A 38 -12.44 18.32 40.36
CA ASN A 38 -12.74 19.75 40.51
C ASN A 38 -13.62 19.93 41.77
N GLU A 39 -13.09 20.67 42.74
CA GLU A 39 -13.51 20.85 44.14
C GLU A 39 -14.97 21.24 44.44
N ASN A 40 -15.91 21.23 43.48
CA ASN A 40 -17.25 21.80 43.69
C ASN A 40 -18.44 20.95 43.25
N LYS A 41 -18.28 19.65 42.99
CA LYS A 41 -19.45 18.77 42.85
C LYS A 41 -19.16 17.44 43.55
N HIS A 42 -19.97 17.11 44.55
CA HIS A 42 -20.26 15.73 44.94
C HIS A 42 -20.74 14.97 43.69
N SER A 43 -19.83 14.53 42.82
CA SER A 43 -20.15 13.60 41.75
C SER A 43 -19.82 12.18 42.21
N SER A 44 -20.41 11.80 43.33
CA SER A 44 -20.81 10.42 43.53
C SER A 44 -21.89 10.14 42.47
N PHE A 45 -21.48 9.58 41.32
CA PHE A 45 -22.40 8.90 40.42
C PHE A 45 -22.85 7.61 41.14
N GLY A 46 -23.64 7.78 42.21
CA GLY A 46 -23.97 6.77 43.21
C GLY A 46 -22.75 6.05 43.78
N GLU A 47 -22.13 6.55 44.85
CA GLU A 47 -21.11 5.86 45.69
C GLU A 47 -19.86 5.23 45.01
N LYS A 48 -19.75 5.23 43.68
CA LYS A 48 -18.71 4.52 42.94
C LYS A 48 -17.50 5.41 42.66
N LEU A 49 -16.31 4.88 42.94
CA LEU A 49 -15.04 5.53 42.64
C LEU A 49 -14.82 5.53 41.12
N CYS A 50 -14.72 6.71 40.51
CA CYS A 50 -14.46 6.83 39.08
C CYS A 50 -12.99 7.13 38.81
N LEU A 51 -12.32 6.27 38.06
CA LEU A 51 -10.90 6.40 37.73
C LEU A 51 -10.70 6.66 36.24
N LEU A 52 -9.69 7.46 35.91
CA LEU A 52 -9.26 7.75 34.57
C LEU A 52 -7.82 7.27 34.38
N TYR A 53 -7.64 6.23 33.55
CA TYR A 53 -6.33 5.74 33.15
C TYR A 53 -5.94 6.43 31.85
N LEU A 54 -4.74 6.98 31.81
CA LEU A 54 -4.21 7.68 30.65
C LEU A 54 -2.84 7.11 30.35
N ALA A 55 -2.66 6.62 29.13
CA ALA A 55 -1.40 6.04 28.70
C ALA A 55 -1.06 6.44 27.27
N ASP A 56 0.10 7.06 27.11
CA ASP A 56 0.77 7.20 25.83
C ASP A 56 1.78 6.06 25.71
N PHE A 57 1.80 5.41 24.56
CA PHE A 57 2.72 4.31 24.29
C PHE A 57 3.08 4.24 22.82
N THR A 58 4.14 3.50 22.52
CA THR A 58 4.60 3.23 21.17
C THR A 58 4.63 1.72 20.96
N ILE A 59 4.14 1.27 19.81
CA ILE A 59 4.32 -0.11 19.35
C ILE A 59 5.11 -0.04 18.04
N TYR A 60 6.26 -0.69 17.99
CA TYR A 60 7.26 -0.49 16.93
C TYR A 60 7.58 1.02 16.77
N ASN A 61 7.20 1.63 15.64
CA ASN A 61 7.41 3.06 15.37
C ASN A 61 6.10 3.89 15.39
N ILE A 62 5.00 3.32 15.88
CA ILE A 62 3.67 3.95 15.85
C ILE A 62 3.27 4.39 17.25
N GLN A 63 2.93 5.67 17.41
CA GLN A 63 2.48 6.24 18.67
C GLN A 63 0.97 6.13 18.83
N PHE A 64 0.55 5.76 20.04
CA PHE A 64 -0.84 5.65 20.45
C PHE A 64 -1.04 6.35 21.80
N SER A 65 -2.25 6.85 22.01
CA SER A 65 -2.74 7.33 23.31
C SER A 65 -4.05 6.60 23.60
N ILE A 66 -4.18 6.06 24.81
CA ILE A 66 -5.45 5.51 25.30
C ILE A 66 -5.92 6.27 26.54
N LYS A 67 -7.23 6.47 26.63
CA LYS A 67 -7.92 6.94 27.83
C LYS A 67 -9.00 5.95 28.21
N ILE A 68 -8.97 5.47 29.43
CA ILE A 68 -9.92 4.48 29.94
C ILE A 68 -10.62 5.09 31.14
N LEU A 69 -11.92 5.33 31.01
CA LEU A 69 -12.78 5.76 32.11
C LEU A 69 -13.42 4.53 32.74
N THR A 70 -13.33 4.39 34.06
CA THR A 70 -13.85 3.23 34.76
C THR A 70 -14.65 3.58 36.00
N PHE A 71 -15.54 2.67 36.38
CA PHE A 71 -15.95 2.51 37.77
C PHE A 71 -15.09 1.44 38.42
N ASN A 72 -14.47 1.81 39.53
CA ASN A 72 -13.74 0.91 40.39
C ASN A 72 -14.67 0.41 41.51
N TYR A 73 -14.77 -0.91 41.61
CA TYR A 73 -15.45 -1.64 42.67
C TYR A 73 -14.41 -2.40 43.48
N ASP A 74 -14.78 -2.86 44.68
CA ASP A 74 -13.86 -3.56 45.59
C ASP A 74 -13.10 -4.72 44.94
N ASN A 75 -13.73 -5.43 43.98
CA ASN A 75 -13.17 -6.62 43.34
C ASN A 75 -13.17 -6.58 41.81
N SER A 76 -13.54 -5.45 41.18
CA SER A 76 -13.61 -5.37 39.72
C SER A 76 -13.52 -3.94 39.22
N ASN A 77 -13.09 -3.78 37.96
CA ASN A 77 -13.21 -2.51 37.25
C ASN A 77 -14.10 -2.67 36.02
N GLU A 78 -15.09 -1.79 35.89
CA GLU A 78 -15.95 -1.73 34.72
C GLU A 78 -15.51 -0.59 33.80
N VAL A 79 -15.26 -0.92 32.52
CA VAL A 79 -14.86 0.08 31.52
C VAL A 79 -16.09 0.81 30.97
N LEU A 80 -16.21 2.08 31.33
CA LEU A 80 -17.29 2.97 30.86
C LEU A 80 -16.99 3.59 29.51
N LYS A 81 -15.72 3.95 29.28
CA LYS A 81 -15.30 4.58 28.03
C LYS A 81 -13.87 4.18 27.71
N LEU A 82 -13.64 3.89 26.44
CA LEU A 82 -12.32 3.70 25.87
C LEU A 82 -12.15 4.71 24.74
N ASP A 83 -11.20 5.62 24.89
CA ASP A 83 -10.77 6.52 23.82
C ASP A 83 -9.39 6.11 23.33
N ILE A 84 -9.26 5.90 22.03
CA ILE A 84 -7.98 5.57 21.36
C ILE A 84 -7.66 6.73 20.43
N THR A 85 -6.44 7.24 20.49
CA THR A 85 -5.98 8.38 19.67
C THR A 85 -4.65 8.04 19.01
N ILE A 86 -4.52 8.42 17.74
CA ILE A 86 -3.32 8.21 16.92
C ILE A 86 -2.91 9.59 16.41
N PRO A 87 -1.72 10.10 16.77
CA PRO A 87 -1.32 11.46 16.39
C PRO A 87 -1.15 11.67 14.87
N ASP A 88 -0.73 10.64 14.11
CA ASP A 88 -0.62 10.73 12.66
C ASP A 88 -2.02 10.63 12.02
N LYS A 89 -2.47 11.73 11.41
CA LYS A 89 -3.80 11.85 10.78
C LYS A 89 -4.06 10.83 9.68
N TRP A 90 -3.03 10.38 8.96
CA TRP A 90 -3.21 9.38 7.90
C TRP A 90 -3.39 7.99 8.48
N LEU A 91 -2.60 7.63 9.49
CA LEU A 91 -2.78 6.37 10.22
C LEU A 91 -4.10 6.36 10.98
N GLU A 92 -4.52 7.51 11.51
CA GLU A 92 -5.82 7.69 12.14
C GLU A 92 -6.97 7.37 11.17
N LYS A 93 -6.88 7.85 9.93
CA LYS A 93 -7.86 7.56 8.87
C LYS A 93 -7.89 6.07 8.52
N GLU A 94 -6.74 5.45 8.34
CA GLU A 94 -6.65 4.02 7.98
C GLU A 94 -7.20 3.13 9.11
N MET A 95 -6.92 3.48 10.36
CA MET A 95 -7.40 2.72 11.51
C MET A 95 -8.85 3.05 11.92
N ALA A 96 -9.49 4.06 11.32
CA ALA A 96 -10.75 4.63 11.83
C ALA A 96 -11.85 3.59 12.08
N SER A 97 -12.05 2.66 11.14
CA SER A 97 -13.07 1.59 11.27
C SER A 97 -12.78 0.67 12.46
N CYS A 98 -11.55 0.17 12.53
CA CYS A 98 -11.08 -0.69 13.62
C CYS A 98 -11.14 0.04 14.97
N ARG A 99 -10.63 1.26 15.04
CA ARG A 99 -10.63 2.11 16.22
C ARG A 99 -12.05 2.30 16.77
N ASN A 100 -13.00 2.67 15.92
CA ASN A 100 -14.39 2.87 16.31
C ASN A 100 -15.01 1.59 16.88
N PHE A 101 -14.67 0.42 16.32
CA PHE A 101 -15.12 -0.87 16.85
C PHE A 101 -14.52 -1.14 18.24
N LEU A 102 -13.20 -0.98 18.41
CA LEU A 102 -12.52 -1.22 19.68
C LEU A 102 -13.05 -0.31 20.79
N GLN A 103 -13.26 0.98 20.50
CA GLN A 103 -13.82 1.95 21.46
C GLN A 103 -15.25 1.60 21.91
N ARG A 104 -16.05 0.96 21.03
CA ARG A 104 -17.40 0.48 21.37
C ARG A 104 -17.36 -0.81 22.17
N ASN A 105 -16.48 -1.75 21.82
CA ASN A 105 -16.37 -3.05 22.47
C ASN A 105 -15.70 -2.95 23.85
N ARG A 106 -14.81 -1.96 24.07
CA ARG A 106 -14.15 -1.65 25.36
C ARG A 106 -13.38 -2.82 25.97
N ASN A 107 -13.02 -3.81 25.14
CA ASN A 107 -12.22 -4.96 25.55
C ASN A 107 -10.73 -4.64 25.37
N LEU A 108 -10.00 -4.51 26.47
CA LEU A 108 -8.57 -4.13 26.42
C LEU A 108 -7.67 -5.24 25.87
N ASN A 109 -7.98 -6.52 26.11
CA ASN A 109 -7.23 -7.62 25.51
C ASN A 109 -7.30 -7.58 23.99
N LEU A 110 -8.50 -7.43 23.44
CA LEU A 110 -8.69 -7.26 22.00
C LEU A 110 -8.02 -5.99 21.48
N THR A 111 -8.14 -4.89 22.24
CA THR A 111 -7.54 -3.59 21.87
C THR A 111 -6.03 -3.71 21.72
N PHE A 112 -5.31 -4.22 22.73
CA PHE A 112 -3.85 -4.35 22.65
C PHE A 112 -3.40 -5.34 21.57
N ASN A 113 -4.10 -6.46 21.39
CA ASN A 113 -3.81 -7.40 20.31
C ASN A 113 -3.92 -6.74 18.94
N VAL A 114 -5.04 -6.08 18.67
CA VAL A 114 -5.31 -5.48 17.36
C VAL A 114 -4.40 -4.28 17.09
N LEU A 115 -4.13 -3.43 18.10
CA LEU A 115 -3.16 -2.34 17.97
C LEU A 115 -1.76 -2.86 17.65
N THR A 116 -1.35 -3.97 18.26
CA THR A 116 -0.05 -4.60 18.01
C THR A 116 0.03 -5.16 16.59
N GLU A 117 -1.01 -5.87 16.15
CA GLU A 117 -1.09 -6.42 14.79
C GLU A 117 -1.09 -5.30 13.72
N PHE A 118 -1.87 -4.24 13.96
CA PHE A 118 -1.94 -3.08 13.07
C PHE A 118 -0.57 -2.38 12.95
N ALA A 119 0.09 -2.12 14.10
CA ALA A 119 1.42 -1.52 14.11
C ALA A 119 2.47 -2.39 13.41
N LYS A 120 2.38 -3.71 13.56
CA LYS A 120 3.24 -4.68 12.87
C LYS A 120 3.08 -4.60 11.35
N PHE A 121 1.85 -4.52 10.83
CA PHE A 121 1.62 -4.37 9.39
C PHE A 121 2.13 -3.04 8.85
N LEU A 122 1.92 -1.94 9.59
CA LEU A 122 2.47 -0.63 9.21
C LEU A 122 4.00 -0.64 9.16
N GLU A 123 4.66 -1.23 10.15
CA GLU A 123 6.12 -1.32 10.18
C GLU A 123 6.66 -2.22 9.06
N ALA A 124 6.02 -3.36 8.82
CA ALA A 124 6.33 -4.24 7.69
C ALA A 124 6.24 -3.51 6.34
N ARG A 125 5.16 -2.73 6.15
CA ARG A 125 4.95 -1.91 4.96
C ARG A 125 6.03 -0.84 4.83
N ARG A 126 6.34 -0.10 5.91
CA ARG A 126 7.39 0.91 5.95
C ARG A 126 8.74 0.34 5.49
N LEU A 127 9.12 -0.81 6.05
CA LEU A 127 10.36 -1.50 5.71
C LEU A 127 10.40 -1.95 4.24
N ILE A 128 9.30 -2.49 3.72
CA ILE A 128 9.22 -2.88 2.30
C ILE A 128 9.35 -1.65 1.41
N CYS A 129 8.66 -0.54 1.73
CA CYS A 129 8.78 0.69 0.97
C CYS A 129 10.23 1.20 0.94
N GLU A 130 10.89 1.25 2.10
CA GLU A 130 12.27 1.71 2.23
C GLU A 130 13.27 0.81 1.48
N VAL A 131 13.12 -0.51 1.60
CA VAL A 131 14.08 -1.48 1.03
C VAL A 131 13.87 -1.70 -0.47
N VAL A 132 12.62 -1.67 -0.94
CA VAL A 132 12.24 -2.06 -2.30
C VAL A 132 11.95 -0.84 -3.18
N PHE A 133 11.11 0.07 -2.72
CA PHE A 133 10.56 1.13 -3.58
C PHE A 133 11.42 2.39 -3.59
N THR A 134 11.97 2.82 -2.45
CA THR A 134 12.79 4.05 -2.37
C THR A 134 14.05 3.97 -3.25
N LYS A 135 14.49 2.77 -3.62
CA LYS A 135 15.64 2.53 -4.51
C LYS A 135 15.28 2.55 -6.00
N GLU A 136 13.99 2.58 -6.35
CA GLU A 136 13.53 2.54 -7.73
C GLU A 136 13.02 3.91 -8.17
N PRO A 137 13.74 4.64 -9.03
CA PRO A 137 13.37 6.01 -9.41
C PRO A 137 12.04 6.12 -10.17
N ARG A 138 11.54 5.01 -10.73
CA ARG A 138 10.28 4.96 -11.48
C ARG A 138 9.06 4.74 -10.58
N VAL A 139 9.28 4.48 -9.30
CA VAL A 139 8.22 4.25 -8.32
C VAL A 139 7.90 5.56 -7.61
N ASN A 140 6.63 5.95 -7.65
CA ASN A 140 6.07 7.03 -6.87
C ASN A 140 5.14 6.44 -5.79
N ILE A 141 5.32 6.87 -4.55
CA ILE A 141 4.49 6.47 -3.42
C ILE A 141 3.71 7.68 -2.94
N THR A 142 2.39 7.58 -2.94
CA THR A 142 1.50 8.60 -2.38
C THR A 142 0.58 8.00 -1.32
N ARG A 143 -0.05 8.84 -0.49
CA ARG A 143 -1.10 8.40 0.45
C ARG A 143 -2.48 8.59 -0.18
N ASP A 144 -3.39 7.68 0.13
CA ASP A 144 -4.80 7.79 -0.22
C ASP A 144 -5.59 8.59 0.81
N GLU A 145 -6.78 9.05 0.43
CA GLU A 145 -7.72 9.73 1.32
C GLU A 145 -8.10 8.91 2.56
N GLN A 146 -8.11 7.57 2.43
CA GLN A 146 -8.36 6.62 3.52
C GLN A 146 -7.11 6.29 4.36
N GLY A 147 -5.95 6.89 4.08
CA GLY A 147 -4.72 6.69 4.85
C GLY A 147 -3.78 5.60 4.35
N GLY A 148 -4.27 4.66 3.54
CA GLY A 148 -3.44 3.64 2.88
C GLY A 148 -2.44 4.24 1.89
N ILE A 149 -1.54 3.41 1.35
CA ILE A 149 -0.54 3.86 0.37
C ILE A 149 -0.93 3.46 -1.06
N LYS A 150 -0.61 4.33 -2.01
CA LYS A 150 -0.68 4.06 -3.45
C LYS A 150 0.74 4.02 -3.99
N VAL A 151 1.14 2.90 -4.59
CA VAL A 151 2.45 2.75 -5.23
C VAL A 151 2.21 2.71 -6.73
N LYS A 152 2.77 3.67 -7.47
CA LYS A 152 2.68 3.72 -8.93
C LYS A 152 4.06 3.53 -9.52
N CYS A 153 4.24 2.56 -10.39
CA CYS A 153 5.41 2.41 -11.21
C CYS A 153 5.03 2.72 -12.65
N LEU A 154 5.63 3.78 -13.20
CA LEU A 154 5.45 4.16 -14.60
C LEU A 154 6.77 3.99 -15.33
N ASP A 155 6.75 3.20 -16.39
CA ASP A 155 7.85 3.12 -17.34
C ASP A 155 7.37 3.48 -18.74
N ILE A 156 7.63 4.74 -19.09
CA ILE A 156 7.23 5.35 -20.36
C ILE A 156 7.83 4.57 -21.55
N LEU A 157 9.05 4.06 -21.40
CA LEU A 157 9.76 3.39 -22.50
C LEU A 157 9.20 2.01 -22.81
N SER A 158 8.75 1.30 -21.78
CA SER A 158 8.12 -0.01 -21.96
C SER A 158 6.60 0.05 -22.12
N ASN A 159 6.02 1.26 -22.01
CA ASN A 159 4.57 1.50 -21.89
C ASN A 159 3.93 0.62 -20.81
N MET A 160 4.68 0.41 -19.73
CA MET A 160 4.29 -0.47 -18.64
C MET A 160 3.88 0.37 -17.45
N TYR A 161 2.69 0.09 -16.93
CA TYR A 161 2.16 0.73 -15.74
C TYR A 161 1.59 -0.33 -14.81
N PHE A 162 2.05 -0.30 -13.56
CA PHE A 162 1.28 -0.89 -12.47
C PHE A 162 1.10 0.12 -11.35
N GLY A 163 -0.11 0.15 -10.81
CA GLY A 163 -0.47 0.81 -9.58
C GLY A 163 -0.86 -0.23 -8.54
N THR A 164 -0.52 0.01 -7.29
CA THR A 164 -1.07 -0.75 -6.18
C THR A 164 -1.75 0.15 -5.19
N TYR A 165 -2.77 -0.38 -4.55
CA TYR A 165 -3.36 0.18 -3.36
C TYR A 165 -3.12 -0.78 -2.20
N TRP A 166 -2.49 -0.29 -1.13
CA TRP A 166 -2.09 -1.11 0.00
C TRP A 166 -2.59 -0.47 1.28
N ARG A 167 -3.56 -1.13 1.92
CA ARG A 167 -4.24 -0.67 3.14
C ARG A 167 -4.44 -1.81 4.14
N ILE A 168 -4.57 -1.46 5.40
CA ILE A 168 -4.98 -2.37 6.46
C ILE A 168 -6.50 -2.25 6.63
N GLU A 169 -7.21 -3.37 6.51
CA GLU A 169 -8.65 -3.42 6.66
C GLU A 169 -9.07 -4.11 7.96
N TRP A 170 -10.24 -3.75 8.45
CA TRP A 170 -10.87 -4.42 9.59
C TRP A 170 -11.71 -5.61 9.14
N ASN A 171 -11.43 -6.80 9.67
CA ASN A 171 -12.22 -8.00 9.44
C ASN A 171 -13.20 -8.23 10.60
N LEU A 172 -14.47 -7.92 10.35
CA LEU A 172 -15.56 -8.10 11.31
C LEU A 172 -15.79 -9.56 11.74
N LYS A 173 -15.48 -10.54 10.88
CA LYS A 173 -15.75 -11.96 11.18
C LYS A 173 -14.77 -12.52 12.21
N ASN A 174 -13.50 -12.11 12.12
CA ASN A 174 -12.41 -12.66 12.92
C ASN A 174 -11.95 -11.70 14.04
N PHE A 175 -12.54 -10.50 14.11
CA PHE A 175 -12.08 -9.41 14.98
C PHE A 175 -10.58 -9.15 14.86
N SER A 176 -10.08 -9.15 13.62
CA SER A 176 -8.66 -8.98 13.31
C SER A 176 -8.48 -7.93 12.22
N VAL A 177 -7.24 -7.48 12.05
CA VAL A 177 -6.88 -6.63 10.91
C VAL A 177 -6.27 -7.47 9.79
N ILE A 178 -6.41 -7.02 8.55
CA ILE A 178 -5.87 -7.69 7.36
C ILE A 178 -5.04 -6.70 6.56
N ASP A 179 -3.84 -7.10 6.16
CA ASP A 179 -2.99 -6.30 5.28
C ASP A 179 -3.31 -6.58 3.80
N MET A 180 -4.16 -5.74 3.22
CA MET A 180 -4.72 -5.90 1.87
C MET A 180 -3.89 -5.14 0.83
N ILE A 181 -3.58 -5.82 -0.27
CA ILE A 181 -2.92 -5.26 -1.45
C ILE A 181 -3.79 -5.51 -2.68
N GLU A 182 -4.13 -4.45 -3.40
CA GLU A 182 -4.84 -4.48 -4.67
C GLU A 182 -3.92 -3.98 -5.78
N PHE A 183 -3.93 -4.64 -6.95
CA PHE A 183 -3.13 -4.25 -8.12
C PHE A 183 -4.03 -3.77 -9.26
N TYR A 184 -3.57 -2.74 -9.95
CA TYR A 184 -4.14 -2.25 -11.20
C TYR A 184 -3.00 -2.15 -12.20
N TYR A 185 -3.15 -2.73 -13.38
CA TYR A 185 -2.07 -2.73 -14.34
C TYR A 185 -2.59 -2.69 -15.78
N THR A 186 -1.74 -2.20 -16.68
CA THR A 186 -1.99 -2.21 -18.12
C THR A 186 -0.80 -2.82 -18.84
N ASN A 187 -1.07 -3.49 -19.97
CA ASN A 187 -0.05 -3.98 -20.90
C ASN A 187 1.02 -4.93 -20.32
N PHE A 188 0.65 -5.81 -19.39
CA PHE A 188 1.50 -6.95 -19.04
C PHE A 188 1.15 -8.16 -19.90
N ASP A 189 1.99 -8.43 -20.90
CA ASP A 189 2.10 -9.80 -21.43
C ASP A 189 2.50 -10.72 -20.26
N ASN A 190 1.99 -11.95 -20.23
CA ASN A 190 2.24 -12.94 -19.16
C ASN A 190 3.72 -13.40 -19.05
N ARG A 191 4.66 -12.64 -19.62
CA ARG A 191 6.09 -12.91 -19.66
C ARG A 191 6.73 -12.62 -18.31
N GLY A 192 7.57 -13.54 -17.85
CA GLY A 192 8.38 -13.37 -16.64
C GLY A 192 7.67 -13.65 -15.32
N GLY A 193 6.41 -14.08 -15.29
CA GLY A 193 5.72 -14.42 -14.03
C GLY A 193 5.40 -13.20 -13.15
N ILE A 194 5.34 -12.00 -13.75
CA ILE A 194 4.98 -10.75 -13.07
C ILE A 194 3.57 -10.85 -12.49
N LYS A 195 2.60 -11.30 -13.31
CA LYS A 195 1.20 -11.47 -12.89
C LYS A 195 1.07 -12.43 -11.71
N GLU A 196 1.75 -13.58 -11.76
CA GLU A 196 1.78 -14.55 -10.67
C GLU A 196 2.31 -13.95 -9.35
N LYS A 197 3.33 -13.10 -9.42
CA LYS A 197 3.87 -12.41 -8.22
C LYS A 197 2.92 -11.36 -7.69
N MET A 198 2.26 -10.61 -8.55
CA MET A 198 1.21 -9.66 -8.16
C MET A 198 0.06 -10.40 -7.46
N GLU A 199 -0.42 -11.50 -8.03
CA GLU A 199 -1.46 -12.36 -7.42
C GLU A 199 -1.02 -12.96 -6.08
N LYS A 200 0.24 -13.39 -5.94
CA LYS A 200 0.76 -13.84 -4.64
C LYS A 200 0.77 -12.75 -3.59
N LEU A 201 1.06 -11.50 -3.98
CA LEU A 201 1.11 -10.36 -3.07
C LEU A 201 -0.27 -9.92 -2.57
N THR A 202 -1.36 -10.24 -3.28
CA THR A 202 -2.72 -9.94 -2.79
C THR A 202 -3.17 -10.87 -1.68
N HIS A 203 -2.44 -11.97 -1.43
CA HIS A 203 -2.84 -12.94 -0.42
C HIS A 203 -2.67 -12.39 1.01
N PRO A 204 -3.73 -12.32 1.82
CA PRO A 204 -3.71 -11.63 3.12
C PRO A 204 -2.86 -12.33 4.17
N SER A 205 -2.68 -13.65 4.07
CA SER A 205 -1.90 -14.44 5.03
C SER A 205 -0.38 -14.41 4.79
N LEU A 206 0.10 -13.63 3.82
CA LEU A 206 1.52 -13.61 3.47
C LEU A 206 2.31 -12.88 4.57
N ASP A 207 3.21 -13.60 5.25
CA ASP A 207 4.08 -13.01 6.26
C ASP A 207 5.08 -12.01 5.66
N PHE A 208 5.72 -11.23 6.54
CA PHE A 208 6.67 -10.19 6.14
C PHE A 208 7.82 -10.70 5.26
N HIS A 209 8.46 -11.82 5.60
CA HIS A 209 9.63 -12.31 4.88
C HIS A 209 9.25 -12.75 3.46
N ASN A 210 8.15 -13.47 3.35
CA ASN A 210 7.62 -13.90 2.07
C ASN A 210 7.13 -12.69 1.24
N LYS A 211 6.41 -11.75 1.85
CA LYS A 211 5.96 -10.51 1.18
C LYS A 211 7.14 -9.70 0.65
N LEU A 212 8.19 -9.49 1.46
CA LEU A 212 9.41 -8.80 1.05
C LEU A 212 10.13 -9.53 -0.10
N LYS A 213 10.23 -10.86 -0.04
CA LYS A 213 10.85 -11.68 -1.08
C LYS A 213 10.10 -11.55 -2.41
N VAL A 214 8.77 -11.65 -2.39
CA VAL A 214 7.95 -11.52 -3.61
C VAL A 214 8.03 -10.12 -4.18
N TRP A 215 8.00 -9.07 -3.34
CA TRP A 215 8.20 -7.68 -3.79
C TRP A 215 9.56 -7.45 -4.47
N LYS A 216 10.65 -7.94 -3.87
CA LYS A 216 11.99 -7.86 -4.48
C LYS A 216 12.05 -8.56 -5.83
N ALA A 217 11.47 -9.77 -5.92
CA ALA A 217 11.44 -10.53 -7.17
C ALA A 217 10.62 -9.81 -8.24
N LEU A 218 9.45 -9.27 -7.89
CA LEU A 218 8.58 -8.50 -8.79
C LEU A 218 9.33 -7.28 -9.37
N MET A 219 9.96 -6.48 -8.52
CA MET A 219 10.70 -5.30 -8.98
C MET A 219 11.90 -5.67 -9.85
N SER A 220 12.60 -6.76 -9.53
CA SER A 220 13.73 -7.25 -10.35
C SER A 220 13.28 -7.68 -11.74
N GLU A 221 12.13 -8.33 -11.87
CA GLU A 221 11.58 -8.74 -13.17
C GLU A 221 11.14 -7.55 -14.01
N ILE A 222 10.51 -6.58 -13.36
CA ILE A 222 10.14 -5.31 -13.99
C ILE A 222 11.38 -4.58 -14.52
N GLN A 223 12.45 -4.48 -13.73
CA GLN A 223 13.71 -3.90 -14.17
C GLN A 223 14.32 -4.66 -15.35
N LYS A 224 14.29 -5.99 -15.33
CA LYS A 224 14.80 -6.83 -16.42
C LYS A 224 14.02 -6.58 -17.71
N TYR A 225 12.69 -6.58 -17.63
CA TYR A 225 11.81 -6.33 -18.77
C TYR A 225 12.08 -4.96 -19.42
N THR A 226 12.22 -3.91 -18.61
CA THR A 226 12.58 -2.57 -19.11
C THR A 226 13.91 -2.56 -19.84
N LYS A 227 14.94 -3.21 -19.28
CA LYS A 227 16.28 -3.29 -19.89
C LYS A 227 16.25 -4.01 -21.23
N GLU A 228 15.53 -5.12 -21.32
CA GLU A 228 15.38 -5.89 -22.56
C GLU A 228 14.69 -5.05 -23.65
N LYS A 229 13.59 -4.36 -23.32
CA LYS A 229 12.92 -3.45 -24.29
C LYS A 229 13.82 -2.29 -24.72
N LEU A 230 14.59 -1.71 -23.79
CA LEU A 230 15.59 -0.68 -24.10
C LEU A 230 16.65 -1.18 -25.08
N MET A 231 17.16 -2.41 -24.90
CA MET A 231 18.13 -3.00 -25.82
C MET A 231 17.53 -3.22 -27.21
N VAL A 232 16.29 -3.71 -27.30
CA VAL A 232 15.57 -3.87 -28.57
C VAL A 232 15.40 -2.52 -29.26
N LEU A 233 14.91 -1.50 -28.57
CA LEU A 233 14.75 -0.15 -29.13
C LEU A 233 16.07 0.44 -29.64
N ARG A 234 17.16 0.30 -28.88
CA ARG A 234 18.50 0.73 -29.32
C ARG A 234 18.97 -0.04 -30.56
N SER A 235 18.73 -1.35 -30.62
CA SER A 235 19.12 -2.15 -31.80
C SER A 235 18.33 -1.78 -33.06
N VAL A 236 17.06 -1.38 -32.92
CA VAL A 236 16.23 -0.87 -34.03
C VAL A 236 16.71 0.52 -34.48
N MET A 237 17.09 1.40 -33.55
CA MET A 237 17.66 2.71 -33.88
C MET A 237 19.03 2.62 -34.54
N ILE A 238 19.92 1.72 -34.08
CA ILE A 238 21.26 1.54 -34.68
C ILE A 238 21.16 0.93 -36.08
N ARG A 239 20.11 0.13 -36.37
CA ARG A 239 19.82 -0.34 -37.74
C ARG A 239 19.26 0.74 -38.67
N LYS A 240 18.84 1.90 -38.14
CA LYS A 240 18.45 3.07 -38.94
C LYS A 240 19.61 4.07 -38.96
N ASN A 241 20.59 3.80 -39.83
CA ASN A 241 21.58 4.76 -40.34
C ASN A 241 22.36 4.12 -41.53
N PRO A 242 22.86 4.88 -42.52
CA PRO A 242 22.38 6.16 -43.05
C PRO A 242 22.60 6.27 -44.58
N SER A 243 22.19 5.28 -45.39
CA SER A 243 22.46 5.30 -46.86
C SER A 243 21.31 5.80 -47.73
N ASP A 244 20.10 5.98 -47.20
CA ASP A 244 18.91 6.15 -48.04
C ASP A 244 18.31 7.55 -48.07
N ASP A 245 18.91 8.53 -47.39
CA ASP A 245 18.53 9.95 -47.52
C ASP A 245 19.74 10.80 -47.92
N VAL A 246 20.28 10.53 -49.11
CA VAL A 246 21.04 11.53 -49.85
C VAL A 246 20.05 12.30 -50.72
N LEU A 247 19.66 13.49 -50.27
CA LEU A 247 19.09 14.51 -51.14
C LEU A 247 20.21 14.95 -52.10
N ILE A 248 20.21 14.36 -53.30
CA ILE A 248 21.04 14.83 -54.41
C ILE A 248 20.45 16.18 -54.85
N ILE A 249 21.10 17.27 -54.45
CA ILE A 249 20.93 18.57 -55.11
C ILE A 249 21.89 18.54 -56.29
N SER A 250 21.35 18.27 -57.47
CA SER A 250 22.08 18.32 -58.73
C SER A 250 22.04 19.73 -59.29
N ASP A 251 23.16 20.45 -59.18
CA ASP A 251 23.48 21.59 -60.05
C ASP A 251 24.63 21.14 -60.96
N THR A 252 24.30 20.69 -62.17
CA THR A 252 25.22 20.71 -63.31
C THR A 252 24.40 20.72 -64.59
N GLU A 253 24.56 21.83 -65.30
CA GLU A 253 24.11 22.04 -66.67
C GLU A 253 24.86 21.11 -67.64
N ASP A 254 24.15 20.79 -68.72
CA ASP A 254 24.60 20.47 -70.07
C ASP A 254 25.02 19.05 -70.53
N GLU A 255 24.35 18.73 -71.66
CA GLU A 255 24.69 17.95 -72.84
C GLU A 255 24.29 16.47 -73.01
N GLU A 256 23.79 16.24 -74.24
CA GLU A 256 23.05 15.12 -74.80
C GLU A 256 23.86 13.81 -74.96
N VAL A 257 23.16 12.68 -75.14
CA VAL A 257 23.25 11.76 -76.32
C VAL A 257 22.68 10.35 -76.02
N THR A 258 21.57 10.05 -76.72
CA THR A 258 21.07 8.77 -77.29
C THR A 258 20.83 7.46 -76.49
N SER A 259 19.56 7.02 -76.62
CA SER A 259 19.04 5.66 -76.93
C SER A 259 19.37 4.45 -76.03
N SER A 260 18.35 3.81 -75.45
CA SER A 260 17.68 2.62 -76.03
C SER A 260 16.82 1.83 -75.01
N SER A 261 15.64 1.39 -75.47
CA SER A 261 15.01 0.07 -75.25
C SER A 261 14.79 -0.47 -73.83
N GLY A 262 13.52 -0.78 -73.48
CA GLY A 262 13.24 -1.81 -72.47
C GLY A 262 11.80 -1.96 -71.99
N HIS A 263 11.05 -2.87 -72.62
CA HIS A 263 9.66 -3.27 -72.36
C HIS A 263 9.21 -3.58 -70.91
N TRP A 264 8.00 -3.08 -70.59
CA TRP A 264 6.80 -3.78 -70.09
C TRP A 264 6.95 -5.08 -69.29
N LYS A 265 6.36 -5.12 -68.07
CA LYS A 265 5.32 -6.12 -67.71
C LYS A 265 4.52 -5.74 -66.45
N LYS A 266 3.29 -5.27 -66.69
CA LYS A 266 2.15 -5.44 -65.77
C LYS A 266 1.77 -6.92 -65.73
N ARG A 267 1.56 -7.49 -64.54
CA ARG A 267 0.62 -8.60 -64.35
C ARG A 267 -0.28 -8.30 -63.17
N ARG A 268 -1.57 -8.48 -63.42
CA ARG A 268 -2.71 -8.41 -62.53
C ARG A 268 -3.49 -9.69 -62.79
N ILE A 269 -3.71 -10.53 -61.78
CA ILE A 269 -4.79 -11.54 -61.63
C ILE A 269 -4.85 -11.76 -60.10
N ASP A 270 -5.78 -11.15 -59.35
CA ASP A 270 -7.21 -11.45 -59.13
C ASP A 270 -7.52 -12.80 -58.44
N ASN A 271 -7.94 -12.64 -57.17
CA ASN A 271 -9.05 -13.24 -56.42
C ASN A 271 -9.24 -14.76 -56.29
N GLY A 272 -9.36 -15.17 -55.02
CA GLY A 272 -10.13 -16.32 -54.54
C GLY A 272 -10.37 -16.18 -53.03
N GLU A 273 -11.63 -15.98 -52.65
CA GLU A 273 -12.20 -15.67 -51.32
C GLU A 273 -11.91 -16.77 -50.26
N SER A 274 -11.99 -16.58 -48.94
CA SER A 274 -13.18 -16.18 -48.16
C SER A 274 -12.91 -16.28 -46.63
N SER A 275 -13.86 -15.72 -45.85
CA SER A 275 -14.08 -15.74 -44.39
C SER A 275 -13.66 -14.46 -43.63
N SER A 276 -14.56 -13.50 -43.35
CA SER A 276 -15.57 -13.45 -42.25
C SER A 276 -14.94 -13.73 -40.88
N THR A 277 -14.97 -12.86 -39.86
CA THR A 277 -16.10 -12.04 -39.40
C THR A 277 -15.64 -11.03 -38.32
N SER A 278 -16.23 -9.83 -38.38
CA SER A 278 -16.65 -8.92 -37.30
C SER A 278 -15.69 -8.53 -36.16
N ASN A 279 -15.16 -7.31 -36.31
CA ASN A 279 -14.73 -6.42 -35.22
C ASN A 279 -15.93 -5.98 -34.36
N SER A 280 -15.77 -6.00 -33.04
CA SER A 280 -16.55 -5.15 -32.13
C SER A 280 -15.58 -4.30 -31.31
N ASN A 281 -15.43 -3.04 -31.72
CA ASN A 281 -14.75 -2.01 -30.92
C ASN A 281 -15.82 -1.30 -30.10
N VAL A 282 -15.74 -1.40 -28.78
CA VAL A 282 -16.52 -0.55 -27.87
C VAL A 282 -15.63 0.61 -27.44
N VAL A 283 -16.06 1.82 -27.80
CA VAL A 283 -15.47 3.10 -27.40
C VAL A 283 -16.25 3.60 -26.19
N TYR A 284 -15.57 3.93 -25.09
CA TYR A 284 -16.14 4.74 -24.01
C TYR A 284 -15.41 6.08 -23.93
N THR A 285 -16.15 7.15 -24.13
CA THR A 285 -15.75 8.53 -23.84
C THR A 285 -15.93 8.83 -22.35
N ILE A 286 -14.92 9.46 -21.75
CA ILE A 286 -14.95 10.00 -20.38
C ILE A 286 -15.50 11.44 -20.49
N PRO A 287 -16.53 11.84 -19.72
CA PRO A 287 -16.96 13.23 -19.66
C PRO A 287 -16.06 14.06 -18.74
N ASP A 288 -15.91 15.34 -19.10
CA ASP A 288 -15.12 16.38 -18.42
C ASP A 288 -15.40 16.54 -16.92
#